data_AF-A0A1I6IV79-F1
#
_entry.id   AF-A0A1I6IV79-F1
#
_cell.length_a   1.000
_cell.length_b   1.000
_cell.length_c   1.000
_cell.angle_alpha   90.00
_cell.angle_beta   90.00
_cell.angle_gamma   90.00
#
_symmetry.space_group_name_H-M   'P 1'
#
loop_
_entity.id
_entity.type
_entity.pdbx_description
1 polymer ?
#
loop_
_entity_poly.entity_id
_entity_poly.type
_entity_poly.pdbx_seq_one_letter_code
_entity_poly.pdbx_strand_id
1 'polypeptide(L)'
;MVERAVVGDGCLDGDSGVDGRPFASSAPALAAAAAPSHPASRPRVLGPIVDEQTRCVHYRTELDVVAMKFFCCGDYYPCHLCHEQAAGHAASQWPVHRRDEQAVLCGVCSSELTIDEYLGAVGCPRCTAPFNPGCALHTHLYFEVVD
;
A
#
# COMPACT_ATOMS: atom_id res chain seq x y z
N MET A 1 -16.61 71.35 -41.95
CA MET A 1 -17.83 70.76 -42.54
C MET A 1 -18.36 69.76 -41.53
N VAL A 2 -19.34 70.18 -40.72
CA VAL A 2 -20.74 69.70 -40.74
C VAL A 2 -20.79 68.16 -40.68
N GLU A 3 -20.98 67.60 -39.49
CA GLU A 3 -22.31 67.18 -38.99
C GLU A 3 -23.07 66.30 -40.00
N ARG A 4 -23.46 65.11 -39.56
CA ARG A 4 -24.88 64.77 -39.37
C ARG A 4 -25.04 63.38 -38.75
N ALA A 5 -25.73 63.41 -37.62
CA ALA A 5 -26.44 62.29 -37.05
C ALA A 5 -27.49 61.74 -38.04
N VAL A 6 -27.75 60.44 -37.95
CA VAL A 6 -29.01 59.83 -38.36
C VAL A 6 -29.63 59.18 -37.13
N VAL A 7 -30.90 59.50 -36.92
CA VAL A 7 -31.79 59.09 -35.83
C VAL A 7 -32.83 58.12 -36.42
N GLY A 8 -33.31 57.19 -35.58
CA GLY A 8 -34.58 56.45 -35.75
C GLY A 8 -34.42 55.10 -36.43
N ASP A 9 -35.15 54.05 -36.11
CA ASP A 9 -36.38 53.89 -35.32
C ASP A 9 -36.58 52.39 -35.07
N GLY A 10 -37.36 51.99 -34.06
CA GLY A 10 -37.86 50.60 -33.98
C GLY A 10 -37.74 49.92 -32.62
N CYS A 11 -38.68 50.22 -31.73
CA CYS A 11 -39.11 49.29 -30.69
C CYS A 11 -39.96 48.19 -31.34
N LEU A 12 -39.68 46.90 -31.10
CA LEU A 12 -40.67 45.83 -31.19
C LEU A 12 -40.35 44.75 -30.15
N ASP A 13 -41.33 44.53 -29.28
CA ASP A 13 -41.41 43.54 -28.21
C ASP A 13 -41.33 42.10 -28.73
N GLY A 14 -40.76 41.22 -27.91
CA GLY A 14 -40.65 39.79 -28.23
C GLY A 14 -40.24 38.96 -27.02
N ASP A 15 -41.12 38.92 -26.02
CA ASP A 15 -41.13 37.94 -24.93
C ASP A 15 -41.34 36.52 -25.48
N SER A 16 -40.41 35.62 -25.20
CA SER A 16 -40.61 34.17 -25.17
C SER A 16 -39.44 33.53 -24.44
N GLY A 17 -39.71 33.11 -23.21
CA GLY A 17 -38.73 32.68 -22.24
C GLY A 17 -37.91 31.45 -22.61
N VAL A 18 -36.79 31.32 -21.92
CA VAL A 18 -36.32 30.09 -21.29
C VAL A 18 -35.52 30.49 -20.06
N ASP A 19 -35.90 30.00 -18.89
CA ASP A 19 -35.20 30.18 -17.62
C ASP A 19 -33.78 29.63 -17.71
N GLY A 20 -32.83 30.52 -18.05
CA GLY A 20 -31.39 30.28 -17.98
C GLY A 20 -30.93 30.18 -16.53
N ARG A 21 -31.20 29.04 -15.88
CA ARG A 21 -30.53 28.67 -14.64
C ARG A 21 -29.06 28.38 -14.99
N PRO A 22 -28.07 29.05 -14.36
CA PRO A 22 -26.68 28.66 -14.55
C PRO A 22 -26.50 27.24 -14.02
N PHE A 23 -25.98 26.33 -14.85
CA PHE A 23 -25.46 25.06 -14.38
C PHE A 23 -24.31 25.37 -13.40
N ALA A 24 -24.63 25.35 -12.11
CA ALA A 24 -23.63 25.29 -11.05
C ALA A 24 -22.84 24.00 -11.23
N SER A 25 -21.68 24.11 -11.88
CA SER A 25 -20.68 23.05 -11.93
C SER A 25 -20.08 22.94 -10.53
N SER A 26 -20.72 22.14 -9.68
CA SER A 26 -20.15 21.73 -8.40
C SER A 26 -19.16 20.61 -8.67
N ALA A 27 -17.88 20.97 -8.85
CA ALA A 27 -16.80 20.01 -8.71
C ALA A 27 -16.84 19.43 -7.28
N PRO A 28 -16.72 18.11 -7.10
CA PRO A 28 -16.64 17.55 -5.76
C PRO A 28 -15.35 18.03 -5.10
N ALA A 29 -15.47 18.52 -3.86
CA ALA A 29 -14.32 18.78 -3.01
C ALA A 29 -13.49 17.49 -2.91
N LEU A 30 -12.26 17.53 -3.40
CA LEU A 30 -11.25 16.52 -3.09
C LEU A 30 -11.15 16.45 -1.57
N ALA A 31 -11.71 15.40 -0.99
CA ALA A 31 -11.48 15.05 0.39
C ALA A 31 -9.96 14.94 0.57
N ALA A 32 -9.39 15.84 1.37
CA ALA A 32 -8.03 15.69 1.85
C ALA A 32 -7.94 14.30 2.48
N ALA A 33 -7.14 13.43 1.89
CA ALA A 33 -6.76 12.19 2.54
C ALA A 33 -6.23 12.57 3.92
N ALA A 34 -6.93 12.11 4.97
CA ALA A 34 -6.48 12.30 6.33
C ALA A 34 -5.04 11.79 6.40
N ALA A 35 -4.10 12.69 6.71
CA ALA A 35 -2.72 12.30 6.97
C ALA A 35 -2.73 11.23 8.06
N PRO A 36 -2.01 10.10 7.90
CA PRO A 36 -1.97 9.09 8.93
C PRO A 36 -1.44 9.72 10.22
N SER A 37 -2.29 9.72 11.24
CA SER A 37 -1.96 10.03 12.62
C SER A 37 -0.75 9.18 13.05
N HIS A 38 0.28 9.84 13.57
CA HIS A 38 1.53 9.33 14.19
C HIS A 38 1.78 7.80 14.04
N PRO A 39 2.87 7.38 13.37
CA PRO A 39 3.12 5.96 13.19
C PRO A 39 3.26 5.28 14.55
N ALA A 40 2.45 4.24 14.77
CA ALA A 40 2.81 3.19 15.71
C ALA A 40 4.26 2.78 15.40
N SER A 41 5.09 2.68 16.44
CA SER A 41 6.50 2.30 16.28
C SER A 41 6.59 1.03 15.44
N ARG A 42 7.31 1.09 14.33
CA ARG A 42 7.51 -0.04 13.42
C ARG A 42 8.01 -1.27 14.18
N PRO A 43 7.51 -2.49 13.88
CA PRO A 43 8.05 -3.71 14.47
C PRO A 43 9.56 -3.84 14.25
N ARG A 44 10.27 -4.26 15.30
CA ARG A 44 11.71 -4.46 15.23
C ARG A 44 12.03 -5.66 14.34
N VAL A 45 12.96 -5.48 13.40
CA VAL A 45 13.45 -6.55 12.51
C VAL A 45 14.88 -6.91 12.89
N LEU A 46 15.13 -8.21 13.04
CA LEU A 46 16.39 -8.80 13.45
C LEU A 46 17.23 -9.28 12.26
N GLY A 47 18.51 -9.56 12.54
CA GLY A 47 19.47 -10.04 11.54
C GLY A 47 20.20 -8.90 10.81
N PRO A 48 21.06 -9.25 9.84
CA PRO A 48 21.88 -8.31 9.09
C PRO A 48 21.06 -7.56 8.02
N ILE A 49 20.16 -6.67 8.45
CA ILE A 49 19.43 -5.75 7.55
C ILE A 49 20.38 -4.71 6.96
N VAL A 50 20.11 -4.31 5.71
CA VAL A 50 20.93 -3.32 4.98
C VAL A 50 20.22 -1.99 4.76
N ASP A 51 18.92 -1.93 5.03
CA ASP A 51 18.11 -0.72 4.92
C ASP A 51 16.88 -0.75 5.84
N GLU A 52 16.13 0.34 5.82
CA GLU A 52 14.85 0.46 6.50
C GLU A 52 13.72 -0.27 5.75
N GLN A 53 13.94 -0.97 4.64
CA GLN A 53 12.88 -1.70 3.92
C GLN A 53 12.98 -3.21 4.12
N THR A 54 13.63 -3.62 5.21
CA THR A 54 13.86 -5.02 5.61
C THR A 54 14.74 -5.84 4.68
N ARG A 55 15.40 -5.24 3.69
CA ARG A 55 16.36 -5.99 2.86
C ARG A 55 17.51 -6.47 3.72
N CYS A 56 18.09 -7.61 3.39
CA CYS A 56 19.19 -8.19 4.15
C CYS A 56 20.40 -8.50 3.26
N VAL A 57 21.51 -8.88 3.89
CA VAL A 57 22.73 -9.27 3.14
C VAL A 57 22.52 -10.49 2.23
N HIS A 58 21.50 -11.32 2.48
CA HIS A 58 21.19 -12.50 1.66
C HIS A 58 20.31 -12.17 0.45
N TYR A 59 19.28 -11.35 0.64
CA TYR A 59 18.31 -10.95 -0.39
C TYR A 59 18.08 -9.43 -0.32
N ARG A 60 18.39 -8.74 -1.43
CA ARG A 60 18.47 -7.26 -1.48
C ARG A 60 18.09 -6.65 -2.82
N THR A 61 17.30 -7.36 -3.62
CA THR A 61 16.62 -6.75 -4.76
C THR A 61 15.59 -5.73 -4.27
N GLU A 62 15.13 -4.86 -5.16
CA GLU A 62 14.10 -3.87 -4.83
C GLU A 62 12.79 -4.51 -4.34
N LEU A 63 12.57 -5.79 -4.65
CA LEU A 63 11.37 -6.56 -4.30
C LEU A 63 11.48 -7.30 -2.96
N ASP A 64 12.67 -7.37 -2.34
CA ASP A 64 12.93 -8.10 -1.09
C ASP A 64 12.51 -7.27 0.14
N VAL A 65 11.27 -6.76 0.11
CA VAL A 65 10.75 -5.78 1.06
C VAL A 65 9.80 -6.38 2.10
N VAL A 66 9.99 -7.65 2.44
CA VAL A 66 9.19 -8.34 3.45
C VAL A 66 10.09 -8.88 4.57
N ALA A 67 9.56 -8.89 5.78
CA ALA A 67 10.11 -9.65 6.89
C ALA A 67 9.05 -10.61 7.45
N MET A 68 9.47 -11.82 7.82
CA MET A 68 8.59 -12.85 8.34
C MET A 68 8.70 -12.90 9.85
N LYS A 69 7.55 -12.93 10.54
CA LYS A 69 7.46 -13.29 11.96
C LYS A 69 7.59 -14.79 12.06
N PHE A 70 8.62 -15.29 12.75
CA PHE A 70 8.85 -16.73 12.85
C PHE A 70 7.96 -17.34 13.93
N PHE A 71 7.34 -18.49 13.63
CA PHE A 71 6.40 -19.15 14.56
C PHE A 71 7.08 -19.58 15.88
N CYS A 72 8.34 -19.98 15.82
CA CYS A 72 9.10 -20.48 16.97
C CYS A 72 9.37 -19.43 18.04
N CYS A 73 9.50 -18.15 17.68
CA CYS A 73 9.93 -17.08 18.61
C CYS A 73 9.09 -15.81 18.56
N GLY A 74 8.29 -15.60 17.52
CA GLY A 74 7.50 -14.38 17.34
C GLY A 74 8.31 -13.16 16.89
N ASP A 75 9.59 -13.33 16.57
CA ASP A 75 10.47 -12.26 16.09
C ASP A 75 10.45 -12.14 14.57
N TYR A 76 10.67 -10.91 14.08
CA TYR A 76 10.77 -10.61 12.66
C TYR A 76 12.19 -10.77 12.13
N TYR A 77 12.34 -11.53 11.06
CA TYR A 77 13.56 -11.61 10.27
C TYR A 77 13.27 -11.43 8.77
N PRO A 78 14.16 -10.80 8.00
CA PRO A 78 13.99 -10.65 6.54
C PRO A 78 13.86 -11.97 5.79
N CYS A 79 14.56 -13.01 6.25
CA CYS A 79 14.55 -14.32 5.62
C CYS A 79 14.98 -15.43 6.58
N HIS A 80 14.81 -16.69 6.14
CA HIS A 80 15.22 -17.89 6.88
C HIS A 80 16.72 -17.93 7.21
N LEU A 81 17.60 -17.45 6.32
CA LEU A 81 19.05 -17.41 6.59
C LEU A 81 19.39 -16.40 7.69
N CYS A 82 18.71 -15.25 7.73
CA CYS A 82 18.87 -14.29 8.82
C CYS A 82 18.44 -14.90 10.17
N HIS A 83 17.35 -15.65 10.19
CA HIS A 83 16.89 -16.34 11.39
C HIS A 83 17.90 -17.43 11.82
N GLU A 84 18.28 -18.32 10.90
CA GLU A 84 19.23 -19.41 11.16
C GLU A 84 20.55 -18.90 11.76
N GLN A 85 21.05 -17.76 11.27
CA GLN A 85 22.29 -17.16 11.77
C GLN A 85 22.17 -16.53 13.17
N ALA A 86 21.00 -15.99 13.53
CA ALA A 86 20.88 -15.08 14.68
C ALA A 86 19.97 -15.59 15.81
N ALA A 87 19.06 -16.52 15.54
CA ALA A 87 18.05 -16.95 16.52
C ALA A 87 18.56 -17.98 17.53
N GLY A 88 19.62 -18.73 17.18
CA GLY A 88 20.19 -19.79 18.04
C GLY A 88 19.28 -21.02 18.20
N HIS A 89 18.23 -21.15 17.39
CA HIS A 89 17.31 -22.28 17.35
C HIS A 89 16.77 -22.52 15.93
N ALA A 90 16.24 -23.71 15.69
CA ALA A 90 15.66 -24.08 14.41
C ALA A 90 14.31 -23.37 14.19
N ALA A 91 14.04 -22.97 12.96
CA ALA A 91 12.76 -22.39 12.57
C ALA A 91 11.63 -23.44 12.67
N SER A 92 10.42 -22.97 12.96
CA SER A 92 9.19 -23.75 12.87
C SER A 92 8.23 -23.05 11.92
N GLN A 93 7.47 -23.84 11.17
CA GLN A 93 6.46 -23.32 10.25
C GLN A 93 5.22 -22.85 11.01
N TRP A 94 4.55 -21.81 10.51
CA TRP A 94 3.19 -21.52 10.94
C TRP A 94 2.24 -22.60 10.45
N PRO A 95 1.35 -23.09 11.32
CA PRO A 95 0.42 -24.13 10.93
C PRO A 95 -0.71 -23.59 10.07
N VAL A 96 -1.28 -24.45 9.22
CA VAL A 96 -2.32 -24.05 8.24
C VAL A 96 -3.53 -23.38 8.89
N HIS A 97 -3.91 -23.81 10.09
CA HIS A 97 -5.07 -23.27 10.83
C HIS A 97 -4.83 -21.90 11.48
N ARG A 98 -3.64 -21.30 11.31
CA ARG A 98 -3.25 -20.00 11.87
C ARG A 98 -2.82 -19.00 10.80
N ARG A 99 -3.31 -19.14 9.56
CA ARG A 99 -2.94 -18.24 8.45
C ARG A 99 -3.62 -16.86 8.51
N ASP A 100 -4.57 -16.69 9.41
CA ASP A 100 -5.17 -15.40 9.77
C ASP A 100 -4.26 -14.55 10.66
N GLU A 101 -3.14 -15.08 11.14
CA GLU A 101 -2.20 -14.37 12.00
C GLU A 101 -1.34 -13.35 11.23
N GLN A 102 -1.12 -12.20 11.85
CA GLN A 102 -0.26 -11.12 11.32
C GLN A 102 1.22 -11.50 11.44
N ALA A 103 1.73 -12.19 10.41
CA ALA A 103 3.07 -12.75 10.41
C ALA A 103 3.97 -12.23 9.29
N VAL A 104 3.50 -11.30 8.45
CA VAL A 104 4.30 -10.74 7.35
C VAL A 104 4.37 -9.23 7.47
N LEU A 105 5.56 -8.66 7.63
CA LEU A 105 5.77 -7.21 7.69
C LEU A 105 6.17 -6.68 6.32
N CYS A 106 5.43 -5.70 5.80
CA CYS A 106 5.86 -4.93 4.63
C CYS A 106 6.90 -3.88 5.04
N GLY A 107 8.12 -3.97 4.53
CA GLY A 107 9.22 -3.06 4.82
C GLY A 107 9.04 -1.65 4.27
N VAL A 108 8.18 -1.45 3.25
CA VAL A 108 7.94 -0.13 2.64
C VAL A 108 7.00 0.73 3.48
N CYS A 109 5.88 0.15 3.93
CA CYS A 109 4.83 0.89 4.67
C CYS A 109 4.69 0.47 6.14
N SER A 110 5.49 -0.48 6.61
CA SER A 110 5.46 -1.01 7.98
C SER A 110 4.13 -1.67 8.40
N SER A 111 3.23 -1.95 7.45
CA SER A 111 2.01 -2.71 7.76
C SER A 111 2.33 -4.19 8.00
N GLU A 112 1.79 -4.74 9.08
CA GLU A 112 1.70 -6.19 9.28
C GLU A 112 0.51 -6.74 8.47
N LEU A 113 0.75 -7.82 7.74
CA LEU A 113 -0.21 -8.53 6.91
C LEU A 113 -0.42 -9.93 7.51
N THR A 114 -1.64 -10.44 7.34
CA THR A 114 -1.92 -11.85 7.60
C THR A 114 -1.16 -12.74 6.60
N ILE A 115 -0.95 -14.00 6.96
CA ILE A 115 -0.30 -14.98 6.06
C ILE A 115 -1.15 -15.16 4.80
N ASP A 116 -2.48 -15.28 4.93
CA ASP A 116 -3.37 -15.40 3.78
C ASP A 116 -3.36 -14.16 2.86
N GLU A 117 -3.32 -12.94 3.43
CA GLU A 117 -3.17 -11.72 2.62
C GLU A 117 -1.85 -11.72 1.83
N TYR A 118 -0.75 -12.19 2.43
CA TYR A 118 0.53 -12.28 1.75
C TYR A 118 0.54 -13.36 0.67
N LEU A 119 0.07 -14.57 0.97
CA LEU A 119 0.05 -15.69 0.01
C LEU A 119 -0.87 -15.42 -1.19
N GLY A 120 -1.93 -14.62 -1.00
CA GLY A 120 -2.88 -14.25 -2.04
C GLY A 120 -2.49 -13.03 -2.89
N ALA A 121 -1.34 -12.38 -2.63
CA ALA A 121 -1.01 -11.09 -3.23
C ALA A 121 0.34 -11.07 -3.97
N VAL A 122 0.38 -10.32 -5.08
CA VAL A 122 1.62 -10.02 -5.84
C VAL A 122 2.37 -8.79 -5.32
N GLY A 123 1.79 -8.09 -4.33
CA GLY A 123 2.32 -6.88 -3.73
C GLY A 123 1.53 -6.49 -2.49
N CYS A 124 2.04 -5.53 -1.74
CA CYS A 124 1.43 -5.12 -0.48
C CYS A 124 0.03 -4.53 -0.70
N PRO A 125 -1.04 -5.07 -0.08
CA PRO A 125 -2.40 -4.56 -0.25
C PRO A 125 -2.62 -3.18 0.39
N ARG A 126 -1.63 -2.65 1.13
CA ARG A 126 -1.69 -1.34 1.79
C ARG A 126 -0.96 -0.25 1.01
N CYS A 127 0.18 -0.55 0.39
CA CYS A 127 1.02 0.44 -0.29
C CYS A 127 1.37 0.11 -1.74
N THR A 128 0.89 -1.02 -2.27
CA THR A 128 1.12 -1.50 -3.63
C THR A 128 2.57 -1.86 -3.99
N ALA A 129 3.51 -1.77 -3.03
CA ALA A 129 4.88 -2.20 -3.25
C ALA A 129 4.92 -3.67 -3.73
N PRO A 130 5.61 -3.96 -4.85
CA PRO A 130 5.65 -5.30 -5.40
C PRO A 130 6.41 -6.26 -4.49
N PHE A 131 5.93 -7.50 -4.38
CA PHE A 131 6.62 -8.57 -3.68
C PHE A 131 7.48 -9.38 -4.64
N ASN A 132 8.59 -9.91 -4.15
CA ASN A 132 9.46 -10.77 -4.95
C ASN A 132 8.76 -12.11 -5.23
N PRO A 133 8.48 -12.47 -6.50
CA PRO A 133 7.90 -13.78 -6.84
C PRO A 133 8.78 -14.96 -6.42
N GLY A 134 10.10 -14.74 -6.33
CA GLY A 134 11.06 -15.72 -5.84
C GLY A 134 10.85 -16.09 -4.36
N CYS A 135 10.21 -15.24 -3.56
CA CYS A 135 9.86 -15.59 -2.18
C CYS A 135 8.90 -16.79 -2.10
N ALA A 136 8.08 -17.02 -3.13
CA ALA A 136 7.16 -18.16 -3.17
C ALA A 136 7.90 -19.52 -3.15
N LEU A 137 9.14 -19.56 -3.67
CA LEU A 137 9.98 -20.77 -3.60
C LEU A 137 10.34 -21.15 -2.16
N HIS A 138 10.29 -20.19 -1.24
CA HIS A 138 10.64 -20.38 0.17
C HIS A 138 9.41 -20.45 1.09
N THR A 139 8.19 -20.42 0.55
CA THR A 139 6.93 -20.47 1.35
C THR A 139 6.94 -21.63 2.34
N HIS A 140 7.38 -22.81 1.89
CA HIS A 140 7.51 -24.02 2.72
C HIS A 140 8.54 -23.91 3.85
N LEU A 141 9.36 -22.86 3.93
CA LEU A 141 10.27 -22.64 5.07
C LEU A 141 9.59 -21.87 6.21
N TYR A 142 8.48 -21.17 5.91
CA TYR A 142 7.77 -20.32 6.87
C TYR A 142 6.37 -20.84 7.21
N PHE A 143 5.71 -21.51 6.26
CA PHE A 143 4.31 -21.89 6.35
C PHE A 143 4.15 -23.37 5.98
N GLU A 144 3.32 -24.08 6.74
CA GLU A 144 2.84 -25.39 6.30
C GLU A 144 2.06 -25.23 5.00
N VAL A 145 2.26 -26.16 4.05
CA VAL A 145 1.50 -26.25 2.80
C VAL A 145 0.57 -27.45 2.91
N VAL A 146 -0.69 -27.28 2.49
CA VAL A 146 -1.62 -28.39 2.30
C VAL A 146 -1.33 -28.99 0.93
N ASP A 147 -1.05 -30.30 0.90
CA ASP A 147 -0.88 -31.10 -0.31
C ASP A 147 -2.20 -31.27 -1.10
#